data_AF-A0A842N6S7-F1
#
_entry.id   AF-A0A842N6S7-F1
#
_cell.length_a   1.000
_cell.length_b   1.000
_cell.length_c   1.000
_cell.angle_alpha   90.00
_cell.angle_beta   90.00
_cell.angle_gamma   90.00
#
_symmetry.space_group_name_H-M   'P 1'
#
loop_
_entity.id
_entity.type
_entity.pdbx_description
1 polymer ?
#
loop_
_entity_poly.entity_id
_entity_poly.type
_entity_poly.pdbx_seq_one_letter_code
_entity_poly.pdbx_strand_id
1 'polypeptide(L)'
;DKPVGFYREGGKTKPITRAKAKKTRVVKRVAAGAKSASEVEFLCANSEYPGFGEILRKHKVLFEDFSQRKGLIPYRQDFSDLGPRQFSFAVIVQDPAQMSYVERRAKEVELPIDLVQVRPGHFVDSILEGRLEGLISHILLVDSFEQAENTHKEGHAEEGQEG
;
A
#
# COMPACT_ATOMS: atom_id res chain seq x y z
N ASP A 1 0.02 23.07 -19.93
CA ASP A 1 -0.18 21.76 -19.30
C ASP A 1 -1.01 21.85 -18.03
N LYS A 2 -2.12 21.11 -17.95
CA LYS A 2 -2.87 20.96 -16.69
C LYS A 2 -1.99 20.24 -15.65
N PRO A 3 -1.98 20.68 -14.38
CA PRO A 3 -1.28 19.98 -13.33
C PRO A 3 -1.89 18.59 -13.12
N VAL A 4 -1.04 17.60 -12.88
CA VAL A 4 -1.45 16.20 -12.59
C VAL A 4 -1.26 15.83 -11.12
N GLY A 5 -0.85 16.78 -10.29
CA GLY A 5 -0.64 16.59 -8.85
C GLY A 5 0.12 17.76 -8.25
N PHE A 6 0.43 17.65 -6.96
CA PHE A 6 1.18 18.65 -6.21
C PHE A 6 2.23 17.96 -5.32
N TYR A 7 3.35 18.63 -5.04
CA TYR A 7 4.37 18.17 -4.09
C TYR A 7 4.73 19.30 -3.11
N ARG A 8 5.22 18.96 -1.93
CA ARG A 8 5.75 19.92 -0.96
C ARG A 8 7.28 20.00 -1.05
N GLU A 9 7.80 21.22 -1.14
CA GLU A 9 9.23 21.52 -1.17
C GLU A 9 9.48 22.79 -0.36
N GLY A 10 10.26 22.69 0.73
CA GLY A 10 10.55 23.82 1.62
C GLY A 10 9.29 24.43 2.26
N GLY A 11 8.33 23.60 2.66
CA GLY A 11 7.07 24.04 3.28
C GLY A 11 6.03 24.62 2.31
N LYS A 12 6.32 24.67 1.01
CA LYS A 12 5.41 25.21 -0.02
C LYS A 12 4.88 24.10 -0.92
N THR A 13 3.57 24.10 -1.17
CA THR A 13 2.92 23.19 -2.11
C THR A 13 3.09 23.72 -3.54
N LYS A 14 3.63 22.90 -4.44
CA LYS A 14 3.93 23.25 -5.83
C LYS A 14 3.21 22.30 -6.80
N PRO A 15 2.64 22.81 -7.91
CA PRO A 15 2.00 21.98 -8.93
C PRO A 15 3.03 21.16 -9.74
N ILE A 16 2.65 19.93 -10.09
CA ILE A 16 3.40 19.01 -10.94
C ILE A 16 2.73 18.99 -12.31
N THR A 17 3.48 19.33 -13.35
CA THR A 17 3.04 19.16 -14.75
C THR A 17 3.32 17.74 -15.23
N ARG A 18 2.62 17.28 -16.27
CA ARG A 18 2.83 15.95 -16.89
C ARG A 18 4.30 15.68 -17.26
N ALA A 19 4.98 16.69 -17.79
CA ALA A 19 6.40 16.61 -18.14
C ALA A 19 7.31 16.50 -16.90
N LYS A 20 7.01 17.25 -15.84
CA LYS A 20 7.74 17.17 -14.57
C LYS A 20 7.45 15.87 -13.82
N ALA A 21 6.22 15.38 -13.85
CA ALA A 21 5.85 14.05 -13.35
C ALA A 21 6.69 12.98 -14.04
N LYS A 22 6.80 13.00 -15.37
CA LYS A 22 7.68 12.08 -16.11
C LYS A 22 9.15 12.23 -15.70
N LYS A 23 9.67 13.45 -15.59
CA LYS A 23 11.09 13.69 -15.26
C LYS A 23 11.44 13.33 -13.80
N THR A 24 10.58 13.68 -12.84
CA THR A 24 10.68 13.26 -11.43
C THR A 24 10.53 11.74 -11.30
N ARG A 25 9.65 11.11 -12.09
CA ARG A 25 9.52 9.65 -12.18
C ARG A 25 10.80 9.01 -12.71
N VAL A 26 11.49 9.64 -13.68
CA VAL A 26 12.79 9.19 -14.21
C VAL A 26 13.94 9.39 -13.21
N VAL A 27 13.96 10.49 -12.44
CA VAL A 27 15.02 10.72 -11.42
C VAL A 27 14.80 9.86 -10.16
N LYS A 28 13.56 9.43 -9.87
CA LYS A 28 13.26 8.42 -8.85
C LYS A 28 13.50 6.97 -9.33
N ARG A 29 13.96 6.73 -10.57
CA ARG A 29 14.44 5.41 -11.08
C ARG A 29 15.84 5.03 -10.58
N VAL A 30 16.19 5.45 -9.37
CA VAL A 30 17.29 4.81 -8.62
C VAL A 30 16.57 3.80 -7.72
N ALA A 31 16.38 2.52 -8.04
CA ALA A 31 17.14 1.62 -8.89
C ALA A 31 16.21 0.64 -9.64
N ALA A 32 16.11 0.77 -10.96
CA ALA A 32 15.54 -0.27 -11.83
C ALA A 32 16.70 -0.94 -12.59
N GLY A 33 17.42 -1.81 -11.89
CA GLY A 33 18.57 -2.56 -12.43
C GLY A 33 18.82 -3.90 -11.73
N ALA A 34 18.03 -4.25 -10.71
CA ALA A 34 18.09 -5.56 -10.09
C ALA A 34 17.31 -6.56 -10.96
N LYS A 35 17.94 -7.69 -11.32
CA LYS A 35 17.29 -8.79 -12.06
C LYS A 35 16.08 -9.36 -11.31
N SER A 36 16.11 -9.26 -9.98
CA SER A 36 15.07 -9.71 -9.07
C SER A 36 15.13 -8.95 -7.74
N ALA A 37 14.03 -8.96 -6.98
CA ALA A 37 13.95 -8.40 -5.63
C ALA A 37 13.10 -9.32 -4.75
N SER A 38 13.28 -9.27 -3.43
CA SER A 38 12.41 -10.02 -2.52
C SER A 38 11.11 -9.26 -2.33
N GLU A 39 9.99 -9.96 -2.35
CA GLU A 39 8.68 -9.50 -1.95
C GLU A 39 8.34 -10.15 -0.61
N VAL A 40 7.80 -9.35 0.29
CA VAL A 40 7.23 -9.80 1.56
C VAL A 40 5.74 -9.49 1.52
N GLU A 41 4.91 -10.52 1.49
CA GLU A 41 3.46 -10.43 1.58
C GLU A 41 3.02 -10.60 3.03
N PHE A 42 2.05 -9.79 3.45
CA PHE A 42 1.49 -9.83 4.79
C PHE A 42 0.10 -10.45 4.79
N LEU A 43 -0.36 -10.89 5.96
CA LEU A 43 -1.71 -11.41 6.14
C LEU A 43 -2.76 -10.48 5.50
N CYS A 44 -3.56 -11.02 4.57
CA CYS A 44 -4.60 -10.27 3.88
C CYS A 44 -5.73 -9.86 4.84
N ALA A 45 -6.32 -8.69 4.61
CA ALA A 45 -7.55 -8.29 5.28
C ALA A 45 -8.73 -8.77 4.45
N ASN A 46 -9.48 -9.76 4.94
CA ASN A 46 -10.70 -10.27 4.31
C ASN A 46 -11.90 -10.05 5.23
N SER A 47 -12.97 -9.46 4.71
CA SER A 47 -14.16 -9.07 5.49
C SER A 47 -14.95 -10.23 6.10
N GLU A 48 -14.72 -11.47 5.64
CA GLU A 48 -15.36 -12.67 6.22
C GLU A 48 -14.66 -13.17 7.48
N TYR A 49 -13.47 -12.67 7.78
CA TYR A 49 -12.69 -13.10 8.94
C TYR A 49 -12.71 -12.06 10.06
N PRO A 50 -12.76 -12.49 11.34
CA PRO A 50 -12.59 -11.60 12.48
C PRO A 50 -11.29 -10.79 12.38
N GLY A 51 -11.33 -9.53 12.79
CA GLY A 51 -10.16 -8.66 12.77
C GLY A 51 -9.90 -7.95 11.43
N PHE A 52 -10.79 -8.05 10.43
CA PHE A 52 -10.69 -7.33 9.14
C PHE A 52 -10.23 -5.87 9.29
N GLY A 53 -10.96 -5.07 10.09
CA GLY A 53 -10.62 -3.66 10.30
C GLY A 53 -9.30 -3.44 11.05
N GLU A 54 -8.92 -4.38 11.92
CA GLU A 54 -7.63 -4.31 12.62
C GLU A 54 -6.46 -4.60 11.67
N ILE A 55 -6.58 -5.62 10.82
CA ILE A 55 -5.59 -5.96 9.80
C ILE A 55 -5.44 -4.78 8.82
N LEU A 56 -6.54 -4.17 8.39
CA LEU A 56 -6.50 -2.96 7.55
C LEU A 56 -5.74 -1.81 8.20
N ARG A 57 -5.96 -1.55 9.50
CA ARG A 57 -5.19 -0.52 10.23
C ARG A 57 -3.70 -0.87 10.28
N LYS A 58 -3.35 -2.13 10.52
CA LYS A 58 -1.95 -2.61 10.52
C LYS A 58 -1.30 -2.45 9.15
N HIS A 59 -2.02 -2.75 8.06
CA HIS A 59 -1.57 -2.49 6.68
C HIS A 59 -1.25 -1.02 6.47
N LYS A 60 -2.13 -0.11 6.92
CA LYS A 60 -1.92 1.34 6.80
C LYS A 60 -0.64 1.79 7.52
N VAL A 61 -0.43 1.36 8.76
CA VAL A 61 0.75 1.71 9.55
C VAL A 61 2.05 1.29 8.85
N LEU A 62 2.12 0.04 8.36
CA LEU A 62 3.32 -0.44 7.65
C LEU A 62 3.48 0.23 6.28
N PHE A 63 2.40 0.48 5.57
CA PHE A 63 2.45 1.17 4.28
C PHE A 63 3.05 2.57 4.43
N GLU A 64 2.61 3.33 5.44
CA GLU A 64 3.13 4.68 5.73
C GLU A 64 4.60 4.64 6.16
N ASP A 65 4.98 3.70 7.03
CA ASP A 65 6.36 3.52 7.49
C ASP A 65 7.31 3.13 6.34
N PHE A 66 6.96 2.11 5.57
CA PHE A 66 7.80 1.62 4.47
C PHE A 66 7.89 2.63 3.32
N SER A 67 6.87 3.45 3.09
CA SER A 67 6.87 4.47 2.05
C SER A 67 7.92 5.57 2.29
N GLN A 68 8.39 5.73 3.53
CA GLN A 68 9.40 6.70 3.91
C GLN A 68 10.84 6.17 3.75
N ARG A 69 11.01 4.88 3.48
CA ARG A 69 12.33 4.23 3.44
C ARG A 69 12.82 4.00 2.03
N LYS A 70 14.09 4.35 1.80
CA LYS A 70 14.79 4.01 0.56
C LYS A 70 15.01 2.49 0.50
N GLY A 71 14.85 1.91 -0.68
CA GLY A 71 15.03 0.47 -0.91
C GLY A 71 13.80 -0.37 -0.58
N LEU A 72 12.69 0.23 -0.14
CA LEU A 72 11.39 -0.43 0.04
C LEU A 72 10.36 0.16 -0.94
N ILE A 73 9.57 -0.70 -1.56
CA ILE A 73 8.42 -0.31 -2.40
C ILE A 73 7.18 -0.99 -1.84
N PRO A 74 6.45 -0.37 -0.90
CA PRO A 74 5.18 -0.89 -0.44
C PRO A 74 4.10 -0.71 -1.50
N TYR A 75 3.21 -1.69 -1.60
CA TYR A 75 2.03 -1.63 -2.46
C TYR A 75 0.87 -2.38 -1.82
N ARG A 76 -0.36 -2.04 -2.26
CA ARG A 76 -1.60 -2.67 -1.82
C ARG A 76 -2.40 -3.10 -3.03
N GLN A 77 -3.15 -4.18 -2.91
CA GLN A 77 -4.11 -4.60 -3.92
C GLN A 77 -5.51 -4.74 -3.32
N ASP A 78 -6.51 -4.44 -4.14
CA ASP A 78 -7.92 -4.64 -3.88
C ASP A 78 -8.43 -5.75 -4.80
N PHE A 79 -8.93 -6.82 -4.19
CA PHE A 79 -9.52 -7.98 -4.86
C PHE A 79 -11.03 -8.09 -4.59
N SER A 80 -11.66 -7.02 -4.11
CA SER A 80 -13.09 -7.00 -3.77
C SER A 80 -14.00 -7.26 -4.97
N ASP A 81 -13.51 -7.07 -6.20
CA ASP A 81 -14.26 -7.42 -7.42
C ASP A 81 -14.42 -8.94 -7.63
N LEU A 82 -13.69 -9.76 -6.87
CA LEU A 82 -13.69 -11.23 -6.98
C LEU A 82 -14.54 -11.91 -5.90
N GLY A 83 -15.19 -11.16 -5.01
CA GLY A 83 -16.01 -11.70 -3.92
C GLY A 83 -16.04 -10.81 -2.68
N PRO A 84 -15.86 -11.36 -1.47
CA PRO A 84 -15.78 -10.56 -0.25
C PRO A 84 -14.66 -9.51 -0.31
N ARG A 85 -14.80 -8.43 0.46
CA ARG A 85 -13.78 -7.36 0.48
C ARG A 85 -12.45 -7.94 0.93
N GLN A 86 -11.47 -7.94 0.03
CA GLN A 86 -10.16 -8.52 0.26
C GLN A 86 -9.06 -7.54 -0.17
N PHE A 87 -8.23 -7.15 0.80
CA PHE A 87 -7.10 -6.27 0.59
C PHE A 87 -5.80 -6.99 0.91
N SER A 88 -4.86 -6.97 -0.05
CA SER A 88 -3.50 -7.43 0.17
C SER A 88 -2.57 -6.25 0.44
N PHE A 89 -1.54 -6.49 1.24
CA PHE A 89 -0.44 -5.56 1.46
C PHE A 89 0.86 -6.33 1.33
N ALA A 90 1.82 -5.74 0.62
CA ALA A 90 3.13 -6.31 0.41
C ALA A 90 4.18 -5.22 0.22
N VAL A 91 5.45 -5.60 0.33
CA VAL A 91 6.59 -4.71 0.11
C VAL A 91 7.66 -5.40 -0.72
N ILE A 92 8.16 -4.70 -1.75
CA ILE A 92 9.38 -5.11 -2.43
C ILE A 92 10.59 -4.58 -1.66
N VAL A 93 11.46 -5.48 -1.24
CA VAL A 93 12.76 -5.23 -0.60
C VAL A 93 13.84 -5.23 -1.68
N GLN A 94 14.17 -4.05 -2.18
CA GLN A 94 15.22 -3.87 -3.19
C GLN A 94 16.62 -3.92 -2.59
N ASP A 95 16.76 -3.50 -1.33
CA ASP A 95 17.97 -3.59 -0.55
C ASP A 95 17.83 -4.72 0.48
N PRO A 96 18.52 -5.86 0.32
CA PRO A 96 18.44 -6.99 1.25
C PRO A 96 18.76 -6.62 2.70
N ALA A 97 19.55 -5.56 2.93
CA ALA A 97 19.84 -5.09 4.29
C ALA A 97 18.58 -4.58 5.03
N GLN A 98 17.50 -4.24 4.31
CA GLN A 98 16.23 -3.81 4.89
C GLN A 98 15.34 -4.98 5.34
N MET A 99 15.67 -6.25 5.04
CA MET A 99 14.80 -7.37 5.41
C MET A 99 14.57 -7.46 6.92
N SER A 100 15.64 -7.34 7.72
CA SER A 100 15.55 -7.33 9.19
C SER A 100 14.69 -6.19 9.72
N TYR A 101 14.66 -5.06 9.01
CA TYR A 101 13.78 -3.95 9.34
C TYR A 101 12.31 -4.31 9.12
N VAL A 102 11.99 -4.88 7.94
CA VAL A 102 10.63 -5.28 7.58
C VAL A 102 10.09 -6.31 8.58
N GLU A 103 10.86 -7.36 8.88
CA GLU A 103 10.48 -8.40 9.84
C GLU A 103 10.24 -7.83 11.25
N ARG A 104 11.13 -6.95 11.72
CA ARG A 104 10.98 -6.31 13.02
C ARG A 104 9.71 -5.46 13.09
N ARG A 105 9.44 -4.65 12.06
CA ARG A 105 8.25 -3.79 12.04
C ARG A 105 6.97 -4.60 11.96
N ALA A 106 6.94 -5.68 11.16
CA ALA A 106 5.83 -6.61 11.10
C ALA A 106 5.48 -7.18 12.48
N LYS A 107 6.51 -7.60 13.23
CA LYS A 107 6.37 -8.08 14.61
C LYS A 107 5.87 -7.00 15.56
N GLU A 108 6.41 -5.78 15.47
CA GLU A 108 6.01 -4.65 16.33
C GLU A 108 4.56 -4.22 16.13
N VAL A 109 4.01 -4.36 14.92
CA VAL A 109 2.58 -4.07 14.63
C VAL A 109 1.69 -5.31 14.71
N GLU A 110 2.26 -6.47 15.07
CA GLU A 110 1.56 -7.75 15.14
C GLU A 110 0.80 -8.09 13.84
N LEU A 111 1.44 -7.88 12.69
CA LEU A 111 0.94 -8.29 11.39
C LEU A 111 1.82 -9.44 10.86
N PRO A 112 1.28 -10.66 10.75
CA PRO A 112 2.05 -11.80 10.25
C PRO A 112 2.54 -11.58 8.81
N ILE A 113 3.76 -12.04 8.55
CA ILE A 113 4.25 -12.25 7.19
C ILE A 113 3.66 -13.58 6.71
N ASP A 114 2.98 -13.54 5.57
CA ASP A 114 2.35 -14.71 4.95
C ASP A 114 3.36 -15.43 4.04
N LEU A 115 4.02 -14.67 3.17
CA LEU A 115 4.93 -15.23 2.17
C LEU A 115 6.13 -14.31 1.94
N VAL A 116 7.30 -14.91 1.76
CA VAL A 116 8.50 -14.22 1.25
C VAL A 116 8.93 -14.92 -0.02
N GLN A 117 9.02 -14.18 -1.12
CA GLN A 117 9.38 -14.75 -2.42
C GLN A 117 10.23 -13.82 -3.27
N VAL A 118 11.01 -14.40 -4.18
CA VAL A 118 11.83 -13.63 -5.11
C VAL A 118 11.00 -13.30 -6.35
N ARG A 119 10.83 -12.01 -6.64
CA ARG A 119 10.11 -11.52 -7.81
C ARG A 119 11.09 -11.06 -8.90
N PRO A 120 10.80 -11.32 -10.18
CA PRO A 120 11.61 -10.83 -11.29
C PRO A 120 11.47 -9.32 -11.44
N GLY A 121 12.48 -8.64 -12.00
CA GLY A 121 12.49 -7.18 -12.15
C GLY A 121 11.27 -6.60 -12.87
N HIS A 122 10.73 -7.30 -13.89
CA HIS A 122 9.55 -6.85 -14.63
C HIS A 122 8.26 -6.80 -13.78
N PHE A 123 8.20 -7.59 -12.69
CA PHE A 123 7.10 -7.53 -11.74
C PHE A 123 7.18 -6.22 -10.92
N VAL A 124 8.38 -5.88 -10.46
CA VAL A 124 8.65 -4.60 -9.77
C VAL A 124 8.32 -3.41 -10.68
N ASP A 125 8.69 -3.48 -11.97
CA ASP A 125 8.34 -2.47 -12.95
C ASP A 125 6.82 -2.32 -13.09
N SER A 126 6.08 -3.44 -13.09
CA SER A 126 4.61 -3.42 -13.17
C SER A 126 3.97 -2.71 -11.98
N ILE A 127 4.51 -2.88 -10.76
CA ILE A 127 4.09 -2.12 -9.57
C ILE A 127 4.36 -0.61 -9.77
N LEU A 128 5.60 -0.25 -10.12
CA LEU A 128 6.03 1.14 -10.27
C LEU A 128 5.31 1.88 -11.40
N GLU A 129 4.90 1.14 -12.43
CA GLU A 129 4.19 1.67 -13.57
C GLU A 129 2.69 1.75 -13.36
N GLY A 130 2.16 1.07 -12.34
CA GLY A 130 0.73 0.99 -12.06
C GLY A 130 -0.01 -0.01 -12.95
N ARG A 131 0.70 -1.03 -13.44
CA ARG A 131 0.18 -2.07 -14.34
C ARG A 131 -0.18 -3.38 -13.64
N LEU A 132 0.17 -3.52 -12.35
CA LEU A 132 -0.19 -4.70 -11.57
C LEU A 132 -1.70 -4.73 -11.32
N GLU A 133 -2.32 -5.89 -11.52
CA GLU A 133 -3.75 -6.11 -11.29
C GLU A 133 -4.14 -5.81 -9.84
N GLY A 134 -5.33 -5.24 -9.64
CA GLY A 134 -5.84 -4.88 -8.31
C GLY A 134 -5.04 -3.78 -7.61
N LEU A 135 -3.98 -3.23 -8.19
CA LEU A 135 -3.12 -2.26 -7.52
C LEU A 135 -3.91 -1.01 -7.13
N ILE A 136 -3.96 -0.75 -5.84
CA ILE A 136 -4.55 0.48 -5.32
C ILE A 136 -3.54 1.59 -5.56
N SER A 137 -3.85 2.47 -6.51
CA SER A 137 -3.06 3.65 -6.85
C SER A 137 -2.52 4.35 -5.59
N HIS A 138 -1.19 4.54 -5.53
CA HIS A 138 -0.43 5.24 -4.47
C HIS A 138 -1.00 6.63 -4.10
N ILE A 139 -1.95 7.15 -4.88
CA ILE A 139 -2.54 8.50 -4.77
C ILE A 139 -3.94 8.50 -4.13
N LEU A 140 -4.66 7.36 -4.04
CA LEU A 140 -6.11 7.37 -3.76
C LEU A 140 -6.53 6.88 -2.36
N LEU A 141 -5.58 6.65 -1.44
CA LEU A 141 -5.85 6.02 -0.14
C LEU A 141 -6.02 7.01 1.03
N VAL A 142 -6.72 8.12 0.79
CA VAL A 142 -7.27 8.91 1.90
C VAL A 142 -8.79 8.72 1.96
N ASP A 143 -9.48 8.66 0.82
CA ASP A 143 -10.95 8.67 0.80
C ASP A 143 -11.60 7.28 0.93
N SER A 144 -10.99 6.22 0.38
CA SER A 144 -11.62 4.88 0.39
C SER A 144 -11.48 4.14 1.73
N PHE A 145 -10.47 4.47 2.53
CA PHE A 145 -10.21 3.80 3.82
C PHE A 145 -11.13 4.33 4.93
N GLU A 146 -11.42 5.64 4.91
CA GLU A 146 -12.37 6.24 5.87
C GLU A 146 -13.81 5.76 5.63
N GLN A 147 -14.19 5.51 4.38
CA GLN A 147 -15.50 4.93 4.05
C GLN A 147 -15.66 3.48 4.55
N ALA A 148 -14.60 2.69 4.51
CA ALA A 148 -14.60 1.32 5.05
C ALA A 148 -14.65 1.28 6.58
N GLU A 149 -14.05 2.26 7.27
CA GLU A 149 -14.16 2.38 8.73
C GLU A 149 -15.53 2.90 9.19
N ASN A 150 -16.17 3.81 8.44
CA ASN A 150 -17.49 4.36 8.82
C ASN A 150 -18.65 3.36 8.62
N THR A 151 -18.59 2.51 7.59
CA THR A 151 -19.62 1.47 7.38
C THR A 151 -19.66 0.40 8.47
N HIS A 152 -18.62 0.26 9.29
CA HIS A 152 -18.63 -0.63 10.46
C HIS A 152 -19.18 0.02 11.73
N LYS A 153 -19.35 1.34 11.77
CA LYS A 153 -19.94 2.04 12.93
C LYS A 153 -21.46 2.19 12.86
N GLU A 154 -22.05 2.11 11.67
CA GLU A 154 -23.49 2.33 11.48
C GLU A 154 -24.34 1.05 11.60
N GLY A 155 -23.73 -0.14 11.75
CA GLY A 155 -24.45 -1.42 11.87
C GLY A 155 -24.91 -1.80 13.28
N HIS A 156 -24.84 -0.91 14.27
CA HIS A 156 -25.15 -1.23 15.68
C HIS A 156 -26.06 -0.20 16.36
N ALA A 157 -27.06 0.31 15.64
CA ALA A 157 -28.04 1.23 16.22
C ALA A 157 -29.47 0.99 15.71
N GLU A 158 -29.93 -0.26 15.61
CA GLU A 158 -31.37 -0.55 15.60
C GLU A 158 -31.62 -1.87 16.33
N GLU A 159 -32.08 -1.78 17.58
CA GLU A 159 -33.17 -2.58 18.15
C GLU A 159 -33.33 -2.21 19.63
N GLY A 160 -34.32 -1.38 19.93
CA GLY A 160 -34.62 -0.99 21.30
C GLY A 160 -35.70 0.07 21.42
N GLN A 161 -36.93 -0.24 21.00
CA GLN A 161 -38.23 0.36 21.36
C GLN A 161 -39.24 -0.10 20.28
N GLU A 162 -40.39 -0.73 20.51
CA GLU A 162 -41.38 -0.68 21.60
C GLU A 162 -42.18 -1.99 21.62
N GLY A 163 -42.66 -2.37 22.81
CA GLY A 163 -43.60 -3.46 23.07
C GLY A 163 -43.85 -3.61 24.55
#